data_AF-M5C7R4-F1
#
_entry.id   AF-M5C7R4-F1
#
_cell.length_a   1.000
_cell.length_b   1.000
_cell.length_c   1.000
_cell.angle_alpha   90.00
_cell.angle_beta   90.00
_cell.angle_gamma   90.00
#
_symmetry.space_group_name_H-M   'P 1'
#
loop_
_entity.id
_entity.type
_entity.pdbx_description
1 polymer ?
#
loop_
_entity_poly.entity_id
_entity_poly.type
_entity_poly.pdbx_seq_one_letter_code
_entity_poly.pdbx_strand_id
1 'polypeptide(L)'
;MAQKLNIILITSPELSDFRKRLKNLESRDGQALFTTLYRSWCHNAVSLVTLCLLAQAYEHASNLLALFGELEITLQLLVQIDKLVQLIESPVFTSLRLQLLEPDRHPYLFKCLYGLLMILPQSSAFVSLSRRLGAVGSMGVQQTPQRASGAEP
;
A
#
# COMPACT_ATOMS: atom_id res chain seq x y z
N MET A 1 -14.12 -5.57 -14.70
CA MET A 1 -14.20 -6.88 -13.99
C MET A 1 -13.15 -7.00 -12.88
N ALA A 2 -11.87 -6.72 -13.16
CA ALA A 2 -10.77 -6.78 -12.17
C ALA A 2 -11.05 -6.04 -10.85
N GLN A 3 -11.58 -4.82 -10.90
CA GLN A 3 -11.93 -4.07 -9.68
C GLN A 3 -12.91 -4.81 -8.77
N LYS A 4 -13.97 -5.44 -9.33
CA LYS A 4 -14.98 -6.15 -8.53
C LYS A 4 -14.36 -7.39 -7.87
N LEU A 5 -13.53 -8.13 -8.60
CA LEU A 5 -12.81 -9.29 -8.07
C LEU A 5 -11.81 -8.90 -6.99
N ASN A 6 -11.14 -7.75 -7.14
CA ASN A 6 -10.23 -7.22 -6.14
C ASN A 6 -10.97 -6.87 -4.83
N ILE A 7 -12.12 -6.21 -4.93
CA ILE A 7 -12.97 -5.92 -3.77
C ILE A 7 -13.42 -7.22 -3.10
N ILE A 8 -13.93 -8.20 -3.87
CA ILE A 8 -14.34 -9.51 -3.33
C ILE A 8 -13.16 -10.19 -2.64
N LEU A 9 -11.99 -10.25 -3.28
CA LEU A 9 -10.77 -10.83 -2.69
C LEU A 9 -10.47 -10.23 -1.32
N ILE A 10 -10.66 -8.94 -1.15
CA ILE A 10 -10.34 -8.23 0.08
C ILE A 10 -11.43 -8.45 1.12
N THR A 11 -12.70 -8.26 0.77
CA THR A 11 -13.79 -8.16 1.74
C THR A 11 -14.47 -9.49 2.08
N SER A 12 -14.42 -10.49 1.19
CA SER A 12 -15.08 -11.79 1.39
C SER A 12 -14.41 -12.58 2.52
N PRO A 13 -15.14 -12.98 3.58
CA PRO A 13 -14.58 -13.82 4.64
C PRO A 13 -14.13 -15.20 4.14
N GLU A 14 -14.81 -15.74 3.12
CA GLU A 14 -14.52 -17.04 2.50
C GLU A 14 -13.12 -17.10 1.86
N LEU A 15 -12.55 -15.94 1.51
CA LEU A 15 -11.22 -15.85 0.89
C LEU A 15 -10.10 -15.58 1.89
N SER A 16 -10.32 -15.77 3.19
CA SER A 16 -9.32 -15.54 4.22
C SER A 16 -8.03 -16.35 4.03
N ASP A 17 -8.12 -17.64 3.77
CA ASP A 17 -6.95 -18.50 3.52
C ASP A 17 -6.28 -18.18 2.19
N PHE A 18 -7.06 -17.80 1.19
CA PHE A 18 -6.54 -17.33 -0.09
C PHE A 18 -5.67 -16.07 0.10
N ARG A 19 -6.11 -15.11 0.93
CA ARG A 19 -5.30 -13.93 1.30
C ARG A 19 -4.03 -14.29 2.05
N LYS A 20 -4.06 -15.30 2.95
CA LYS A 20 -2.85 -15.76 3.65
C LYS A 20 -1.82 -16.33 2.67
N ARG A 21 -2.27 -17.16 1.72
CA ARG A 21 -1.40 -17.70 0.66
C ARG A 21 -0.78 -16.60 -0.19
N LEU A 22 -1.58 -15.58 -0.53
CA LEU A 22 -1.13 -14.46 -1.34
C LEU A 22 -0.02 -13.62 -0.66
N LYS A 23 -0.02 -13.56 0.68
CA LYS A 23 1.03 -12.87 1.47
C LYS A 23 2.35 -13.63 1.51
N ASN A 24 2.33 -14.95 1.31
CA ASN A 24 3.54 -15.77 1.36
C ASN A 24 4.20 -15.90 -0.02
N LEU A 25 4.88 -14.83 -0.43
CA LEU A 25 5.61 -14.79 -1.70
C LEU A 25 6.93 -15.58 -1.69
N GLU A 26 7.34 -16.17 -0.56
CA GLU A 26 8.48 -17.09 -0.52
C GLU A 26 8.09 -18.49 -1.03
N SER A 27 6.81 -18.85 -0.91
CA SER A 27 6.28 -20.10 -1.42
C SER A 27 6.04 -20.06 -2.93
N ARG A 28 6.35 -21.16 -3.62
CA ARG A 28 6.09 -21.32 -5.06
C ARG A 28 4.61 -21.11 -5.40
N ASP A 29 3.73 -21.64 -4.55
CA ASP A 29 2.27 -21.51 -4.72
C ASP A 29 1.81 -20.07 -4.56
N GLY A 30 2.33 -19.34 -3.57
CA GLY A 30 2.03 -17.92 -3.37
C GLY A 30 2.51 -17.07 -4.54
N GLN A 31 3.72 -17.30 -5.04
CA GLN A 31 4.25 -16.63 -6.24
C GLN A 31 3.42 -16.90 -7.49
N ALA A 32 3.05 -18.16 -7.74
CA ALA A 32 2.23 -18.55 -8.88
C ALA A 32 0.84 -17.88 -8.80
N LEU A 33 0.23 -17.86 -7.62
CA LEU A 33 -1.05 -17.21 -7.39
C LEU A 33 -0.96 -15.70 -7.61
N PHE A 34 0.02 -15.04 -6.99
CA PHE A 34 0.24 -13.61 -7.15
C PHE A 34 0.45 -13.24 -8.62
N THR A 35 1.32 -13.97 -9.33
CA THR A 35 1.63 -13.72 -10.76
C THR A 35 0.38 -13.89 -11.64
N THR A 36 -0.45 -14.89 -11.37
CA THR A 36 -1.69 -15.15 -12.13
C THR A 36 -2.68 -14.00 -11.95
N LEU A 37 -2.90 -13.54 -10.72
CA LEU A 37 -3.78 -12.41 -10.44
C LEU A 37 -3.22 -11.11 -10.99
N TYR A 38 -1.91 -10.90 -10.85
CA TYR A 38 -1.22 -9.73 -11.35
C TYR A 38 -1.40 -9.59 -12.87
N ARG A 39 -1.16 -10.66 -13.64
CA ARG A 39 -1.39 -10.65 -15.10
C ARG A 39 -2.86 -10.42 -15.44
N SER A 40 -3.77 -11.02 -14.68
CA SER A 40 -5.22 -10.90 -14.94
C SER A 40 -5.77 -9.51 -14.62
N TRP A 41 -5.14 -8.77 -13.71
CA TRP A 41 -5.59 -7.46 -13.22
C TRP A 41 -4.78 -6.29 -13.76
N CYS A 42 -3.84 -6.53 -14.68
CA CYS A 42 -2.94 -5.51 -15.21
C CYS A 42 -3.66 -4.36 -15.95
N HIS A 43 -4.87 -4.61 -16.45
CA HIS A 43 -5.71 -3.60 -17.08
C HIS A 43 -6.33 -2.60 -16.08
N ASN A 44 -6.07 -2.71 -14.78
CA ASN A 44 -6.49 -1.74 -13.79
C ASN A 44 -5.36 -1.47 -12.79
N ALA A 45 -4.70 -0.31 -12.94
CA ALA A 45 -3.55 0.07 -12.15
C ALA A 45 -3.82 0.08 -10.64
N VAL A 46 -4.98 0.58 -10.20
CA VAL A 46 -5.34 0.60 -8.77
C VAL A 46 -5.50 -0.82 -8.22
N SER A 47 -6.12 -1.73 -8.97
CA SER A 47 -6.25 -3.14 -8.56
C SER A 47 -4.89 -3.82 -8.40
N LEU A 48 -3.91 -3.50 -9.25
CA LEU A 48 -2.54 -3.97 -9.09
C LEU A 48 -1.88 -3.42 -7.83
N VAL A 49 -1.98 -2.11 -7.59
CA VAL A 49 -1.44 -1.49 -6.37
C VAL A 49 -2.06 -2.14 -5.15
N THR A 50 -3.39 -2.31 -5.11
CA THR A 50 -4.08 -2.98 -4.01
C THR A 50 -3.61 -4.43 -3.82
N LEU A 51 -3.42 -5.18 -4.91
CA LEU A 51 -2.91 -6.56 -4.86
C LEU A 51 -1.50 -6.60 -4.26
N CYS A 52 -0.62 -5.68 -4.67
CA CYS A 52 0.75 -5.59 -4.16
C CYS A 52 0.76 -5.22 -2.67
N LEU A 53 -0.06 -4.25 -2.25
CA LEU A 53 -0.21 -3.89 -0.84
C LEU A 53 -0.72 -5.08 0.00
N LEU A 54 -1.67 -5.85 -0.53
CA LEU A 54 -2.21 -7.03 0.14
C LEU A 54 -1.17 -8.14 0.29
N ALA A 55 -0.35 -8.35 -0.74
CA ALA A 55 0.73 -9.34 -0.78
C ALA A 55 2.03 -8.86 -0.11
N GLN A 56 2.06 -7.65 0.46
CA GLN A 56 3.23 -7.00 1.05
C GLN A 56 4.40 -6.75 0.08
N ALA A 57 4.12 -6.71 -1.23
CA ALA A 57 5.09 -6.36 -2.27
C ALA A 57 5.22 -4.82 -2.39
N TYR A 58 5.67 -4.17 -1.31
CA TYR A 58 5.64 -2.71 -1.17
C TYR A 58 6.54 -1.97 -2.15
N GLU A 59 7.73 -2.50 -2.44
CA GLU A 59 8.63 -1.92 -3.44
C GLU A 59 7.95 -1.89 -4.81
N HIS A 60 7.37 -3.01 -5.22
CA HIS A 60 6.65 -3.11 -6.49
C HIS A 60 5.41 -2.21 -6.52
N ALA A 61 4.65 -2.13 -5.43
CA ALA A 61 3.53 -1.20 -5.31
C ALA A 61 3.98 0.26 -5.51
N SER A 62 5.11 0.64 -4.89
CA SER A 62 5.65 2.00 -5.00
C SER A 62 6.14 2.33 -6.42
N ASN A 63 6.76 1.36 -7.10
CA ASN A 63 7.21 1.52 -8.49
C ASN A 63 6.03 1.63 -9.44
N LEU A 64 4.99 0.82 -9.26
CA LEU A 64 3.75 0.94 -10.02
C LEU A 64 3.10 2.30 -9.83
N LEU A 65 3.12 2.82 -8.60
CA LEU A 65 2.52 4.10 -8.29
C LEU A 65 3.27 5.28 -8.94
N ALA A 66 4.60 5.18 -9.09
CA ALA A 66 5.37 6.20 -9.81
C ALA A 66 4.89 6.38 -11.26
N LEU A 67 4.42 5.29 -11.90
CA LEU A 67 3.86 5.33 -13.25
C LEU A 67 2.52 6.10 -13.33
N PHE A 68 1.82 6.30 -12.21
CA PHE A 68 0.54 7.04 -12.21
C PHE A 68 0.73 8.49 -12.63
N GLY A 69 1.92 9.08 -12.43
CA GLY A 69 2.22 10.44 -12.89
C GLY A 69 2.24 10.58 -14.42
N GLU A 70 2.42 9.48 -15.15
CA GLU A 70 2.36 9.43 -16.60
C GLU A 70 0.95 9.09 -17.12
N LEU A 71 0.05 8.66 -16.23
CA LEU A 71 -1.34 8.36 -16.58
C LEU A 71 -2.19 9.61 -16.56
N GLU A 72 -3.19 9.65 -17.44
CA GLU A 72 -4.27 10.64 -17.33
C GLU A 72 -5.06 10.41 -16.03
N ILE A 73 -5.01 11.39 -15.13
CA ILE A 73 -5.72 11.34 -13.85
C ILE A 73 -7.20 11.64 -14.09
N THR A 74 -7.98 10.57 -14.29
CA THR A 74 -9.43 10.65 -14.46
C THR A 74 -10.17 10.60 -13.13
N LEU A 75 -11.41 11.12 -13.10
CA LEU A 75 -12.29 10.99 -11.93
C LEU A 75 -12.48 9.52 -11.51
N GLN A 76 -12.59 8.61 -12.48
CA GLN A 76 -12.75 7.18 -12.20
C GLN A 76 -11.53 6.60 -11.48
N LEU A 77 -10.32 7.02 -11.84
CA LEU A 77 -9.09 6.63 -11.15
C LEU A 77 -9.11 7.12 -9.70
N LEU A 78 -9.45 8.39 -9.48
CA LEU A 78 -9.52 8.99 -8.14
C LEU A 78 -10.53 8.27 -7.24
N VAL A 79 -11.72 7.94 -7.75
CA VAL A 79 -12.73 7.16 -7.01
C VAL A 79 -12.20 5.77 -6.63
N GLN A 80 -11.39 5.14 -7.47
CA GLN A 80 -10.78 3.85 -7.14
C GLN A 80 -9.69 3.99 -6.06
N ILE A 81 -8.89 5.05 -6.10
CA ILE A 81 -7.88 5.34 -5.07
C ILE A 81 -8.56 5.67 -3.73
N ASP A 82 -9.63 6.47 -3.72
CA ASP A 82 -10.44 6.74 -2.52
C ASP A 82 -10.92 5.42 -1.88
N LYS A 83 -11.43 4.49 -2.69
CA LYS A 83 -11.85 3.16 -2.22
C LYS A 83 -10.68 2.34 -1.68
N LEU A 84 -9.51 2.40 -2.33
CA LEU A 84 -8.30 1.74 -1.83
C LEU A 84 -7.92 2.27 -0.44
N VAL A 85 -7.94 3.59 -0.23
CA VAL A 85 -7.67 4.17 1.09
C VAL A 85 -8.66 3.69 2.15
N GLN A 86 -9.95 3.62 1.81
CA GLN A 86 -10.95 3.06 2.72
C GLN A 86 -10.66 1.59 3.05
N LEU A 87 -10.20 0.80 2.08
CA LEU A 87 -9.80 -0.59 2.32
C LEU A 87 -8.56 -0.69 3.21
N ILE A 88 -7.59 0.21 3.10
CA ILE A 88 -6.40 0.23 3.98
C ILE A 88 -6.80 0.37 5.45
N GLU A 89 -7.89 1.08 5.74
CA GLU A 89 -8.43 1.19 7.11
C GLU A 89 -9.24 -0.02 7.58
N SER A 90 -9.55 -0.96 6.68
CA SER A 90 -10.28 -2.18 7.01
C SER A 90 -9.43 -3.21 7.77
N PRO A 91 -10.05 -4.17 8.49
CA PRO A 91 -9.32 -5.19 9.25
C PRO A 91 -8.36 -6.06 8.42
N VAL A 92 -8.61 -6.21 7.12
CA VAL A 92 -7.80 -7.04 6.21
C VAL A 92 -6.37 -6.48 6.08
N PHE A 93 -6.23 -5.16 6.20
CA PHE A 93 -4.98 -4.42 6.15
C PHE A 93 -4.41 -4.06 7.52
N THR A 94 -4.89 -4.67 8.61
CA THR A 94 -4.32 -4.44 9.96
C THR A 94 -2.82 -4.73 10.00
N SER A 95 -2.36 -5.82 9.38
CA SER A 95 -0.92 -6.13 9.32
C SER A 95 -0.11 -5.06 8.60
N LEU A 96 -0.62 -4.50 7.49
CA LEU A 96 0.02 -3.38 6.80
C LEU A 96 0.11 -2.15 7.69
N ARG A 97 -0.98 -1.81 8.41
CA ARG A 97 -0.99 -0.65 9.32
C ARG A 97 -0.03 -0.82 10.49
N LEU A 98 0.13 -2.03 11.02
CA LEU A 98 1.13 -2.32 12.05
C LEU A 98 2.56 -2.17 11.52
N GLN A 99 2.81 -2.57 10.27
CA GLN A 99 4.11 -2.41 9.60
C GLN A 99 4.51 -0.95 9.38
N LEU A 100 3.58 0.01 9.48
CA LEU A 100 3.92 1.43 9.51
C LEU A 100 4.77 1.80 10.74
N LEU A 101 4.70 1.04 11.83
CA LEU A 101 5.52 1.31 13.01
C LEU A 101 7.02 1.01 12.78
N GLU A 102 7.38 0.36 11.67
CA GLU A 102 8.75 -0.07 11.36
C GLU A 102 9.23 0.54 10.02
N PRO A 103 9.45 1.87 9.94
CA PRO A 103 9.84 2.55 8.70
C PRO A 103 11.15 2.04 8.10
N ASP A 104 12.12 1.63 8.93
CA ASP A 104 13.41 1.11 8.47
C ASP A 104 13.27 -0.25 7.77
N ARG A 105 12.30 -1.07 8.19
CA ARG A 105 12.01 -2.38 7.58
C ARG A 105 11.10 -2.28 6.37
N HIS A 106 10.20 -1.29 6.36
CA HIS A 106 9.19 -1.11 5.32
C HIS A 106 9.23 0.29 4.70
N PRO A 107 10.39 0.77 4.18
CA PRO A 107 10.51 2.13 3.64
C PRO A 107 9.61 2.36 2.42
N TYR A 108 9.46 1.34 1.58
CA TYR A 108 8.60 1.40 0.40
C TYR A 108 7.11 1.46 0.73
N LEU A 109 6.69 0.97 1.90
CA LEU A 109 5.30 1.11 2.33
C LEU A 109 4.98 2.59 2.56
N PHE A 110 5.83 3.29 3.30
CA PHE A 110 5.69 4.74 3.49
C PHE A 110 5.72 5.50 2.18
N LYS A 111 6.71 5.21 1.31
CA LYS A 111 6.80 5.83 -0.02
C LYS A 111 5.52 5.63 -0.84
N CYS A 112 4.97 4.41 -0.83
CA CYS A 112 3.73 4.09 -1.54
C CYS A 112 2.52 4.84 -0.96
N LEU A 113 2.36 4.89 0.37
CA LEU A 113 1.23 5.57 0.99
C LEU A 113 1.30 7.09 0.84
N TYR A 114 2.49 7.70 0.97
CA TYR A 114 2.66 9.12 0.66
C TYR A 114 2.45 9.42 -0.83
N GLY A 115 2.86 8.51 -1.73
CA GLY A 115 2.54 8.64 -3.15
C GLY A 115 1.03 8.63 -3.40
N LEU A 116 0.28 7.76 -2.73
CA LEU A 116 -1.19 7.74 -2.84
C LEU A 116 -1.79 9.05 -2.34
N LEU A 117 -1.24 9.58 -1.25
CA LEU A 117 -1.65 10.87 -0.68
C LEU A 117 -1.41 12.03 -1.66
N MET A 118 -0.32 12.00 -2.44
CA MET A 118 -0.01 13.05 -3.42
C MET A 118 -0.86 12.99 -4.69
N ILE A 119 -1.45 11.83 -5.02
CA ILE A 119 -2.36 11.69 -6.16
C ILE A 119 -3.78 12.15 -5.79
N LEU A 120 -4.16 12.00 -4.52
CA LEU A 120 -5.50 12.32 -4.06
C LEU A 120 -5.76 13.84 -4.03
N PRO A 121 -6.95 14.31 -4.48
CA PRO A 121 -7.42 15.64 -4.11
C PRO A 121 -7.65 15.71 -2.59
N GLN A 122 -7.97 16.88 -2.05
CA GLN A 122 -8.29 17.08 -0.61
C GLN A 122 -9.65 16.45 -0.21
N SER A 123 -9.86 15.18 -0.53
CA SER A 123 -11.04 14.37 -0.23
C SER A 123 -11.01 13.83 1.21
N SER A 124 -12.10 13.16 1.63
CA SER A 124 -12.13 12.44 2.89
C SER A 124 -11.08 11.32 2.96
N ALA A 125 -10.75 10.67 1.83
CA ALA A 125 -9.69 9.69 1.74
C ALA A 125 -8.31 10.32 2.03
N PHE A 126 -8.03 11.48 1.43
CA PHE A 126 -6.81 12.23 1.73
C PHE A 126 -6.69 12.53 3.23
N VAL A 127 -7.76 13.06 3.84
CA VAL A 127 -7.77 13.37 5.27
C VAL A 127 -7.55 12.11 6.11
N SER A 128 -8.20 11.00 5.77
CA SER A 128 -8.06 9.73 6.49
C SER A 128 -6.63 9.20 6.42
N LEU A 129 -6.05 9.14 5.21
CA LEU A 129 -4.70 8.62 5.01
C LEU A 129 -3.65 9.54 5.65
N SER A 130 -3.82 10.86 5.51
CA SER A 130 -2.94 11.86 6.15
C SER A 130 -2.93 11.70 7.67
N ARG A 131 -4.11 11.53 8.31
CA ARG A 131 -4.20 11.26 9.75
C ARG A 131 -3.51 9.97 10.14
N ARG A 132 -3.68 8.89 9.36
CA ARG A 132 -3.01 7.61 9.61
C ARG A 132 -1.49 7.75 9.57
N LEU A 133 -0.97 8.39 8.55
CA LEU A 133 0.47 8.64 8.39
C LEU A 133 1.00 9.60 9.48
N GLY A 134 0.26 10.65 9.80
CA GLY A 134 0.61 11.61 10.86
C GLY A 134 0.64 10.98 12.26
N ALA A 135 -0.25 10.03 12.55
CA ALA A 135 -0.26 9.30 13.82
C ALA A 135 1.03 8.49 14.05
N VAL A 136 1.69 8.07 12.97
CA VAL A 136 2.97 7.34 13.02
C VAL A 136 4.16 8.29 12.90
N GLY A 137 4.03 9.39 12.15
CA GLY A 137 5.08 10.40 11.95
C GLY A 137 5.59 11.05 13.24
N SER A 138 4.77 11.11 14.29
CA SER A 138 5.20 11.52 15.63
C SER A 138 6.27 10.62 16.25
N MET A 139 6.43 9.38 15.76
CA MET A 139 7.44 8.42 16.23
C MET A 139 8.75 8.48 15.45
N GLY A 140 8.74 8.92 14.18
CA GLY A 140 9.91 8.96 13.31
C GLY A 140 10.83 10.17 13.51
N VAL A 141 10.32 11.26 14.11
CA VAL A 141 11.12 12.49 14.37
C VAL A 141 12.07 12.32 15.58
N GLN A 142 11.91 11.27 16.39
CA GLN A 142 12.75 11.06 17.59
C GLN A 142 14.01 10.21 17.38
N GLN A 143 14.29 9.71 16.16
CA GLN A 143 15.42 8.81 15.90
C GLN A 143 16.47 9.33 14.89
N THR A 144 16.66 10.64 14.75
CA THR A 144 18.00 11.10 14.34
C THR A 144 18.94 11.02 15.54
N PRO A 145 19.90 10.07 15.60
CA PRO A 145 20.97 10.21 16.56
C PRO A 145 21.72 11.49 16.19
N GLN A 146 21.75 12.46 17.12
CA GLN A 146 22.73 13.53 17.08
C GLN A 146 24.09 12.86 16.90
N ARG A 147 24.69 12.97 15.71
CA ARG A 147 26.12 12.72 15.55
C ARG A 147 26.80 13.66 16.53
N ALA A 148 27.29 13.10 17.65
CA ALA A 148 28.15 13.80 18.57
C ALA A 148 29.39 14.23 17.81
N SER A 149 29.38 15.46 17.30
CA SER A 149 30.56 16.18 16.89
C SER A 149 31.25 16.66 18.18
N GLY A 150 31.94 15.74 18.85
CA GLY A 150 32.98 16.06 19.81
C GLY A 150 34.32 15.99 19.08
N ALA A 151 34.80 17.15 18.64
CA ALA A 151 36.14 17.30 18.10
C ALA A 151 37.13 17.36 19.29
N GLU A 152 38.09 16.44 19.31
CA GLU A 152 39.42 16.65 19.91
C GLU A 152 40.35 17.11 18.78
N PRO A 153 41.27 18.06 19.04
CA PRO A 153 42.45 17.81 19.87
C PRO A 153 42.67 18.79 21.03
#